data_AF-A0A7J0F1D1-F1
#
_entry.id   AF-A0A7J0F1D1-F1
#
_cell.length_a   1.000
_cell.length_b   1.000
_cell.length_c   1.000
_cell.angle_alpha   90.00
_cell.angle_beta   90.00
_cell.angle_gamma   90.00
#
_symmetry.space_group_name_H-M   'P 1'
#
loop_
_entity.id
_entity.type
_entity.pdbx_description
1 polymer ?
#
loop_
_entity_poly.entity_id
_entity_poly.type
_entity_poly.pdbx_seq_one_letter_code
_entity_poly.pdbx_strand_id
1 'polypeptide(L)'
;MLGRSLTAARGFCTSNSDKIVASVLFERLPVVIPKIDPVVYAFQEFSFRWGQQFRRQYPDEFLKKSDARGKGDYQIDYVPAPRVTEADKSNDKRSLQRALDRRLYLLLCSKAYGAPNGKPVWHFPEKVYESEETLRKCAESALQSVLGDLSHTYFVGNAPMGHMVIQPTENAHDLQPLKRFFFKSQLIATNKFKIEKCDDFVWVTKDELLEYFPEQADFLNKMIIS
;
A
#
# COMPACT_ATOMS: atom_id res chain seq x y z
N MET A 1 9.11 11.05 -46.56
CA MET A 1 8.24 11.70 -45.55
C MET A 1 7.36 10.62 -44.94
N LEU A 2 7.71 10.13 -43.75
CA LEU A 2 6.99 9.05 -43.07
C LEU A 2 5.74 9.61 -42.38
N GLY A 3 4.61 8.95 -42.65
CA GLY A 3 3.27 9.39 -42.28
C GLY A 3 3.07 9.50 -40.76
N ARG A 4 2.49 10.62 -40.33
CA ARG A 4 1.90 10.77 -39.01
C ARG A 4 0.77 9.75 -38.86
N SER A 5 0.98 8.76 -38.00
CA SER A 5 -0.12 7.92 -37.50
C SER A 5 -1.05 8.83 -36.69
N LEU A 6 -2.24 9.10 -37.22
CA LEU A 6 -3.32 9.73 -36.48
C LEU A 6 -3.81 8.70 -35.47
N THR A 7 -3.42 8.86 -34.21
CA THR A 7 -4.06 8.17 -33.09
C THR A 7 -5.51 8.62 -33.04
N ALA A 8 -6.39 7.82 -33.64
CA ALA A 8 -7.82 7.99 -33.56
C ALA A 8 -8.22 7.90 -32.08
N ALA A 9 -8.59 9.04 -31.48
CA ALA A 9 -9.23 9.06 -30.18
C ALA A 9 -10.49 8.19 -30.29
N ARG A 10 -10.48 7.02 -29.64
CA ARG A 10 -11.68 6.18 -29.51
C ARG A 10 -12.66 6.96 -28.65
N GLY A 11 -13.59 7.65 -29.29
CA GLY A 11 -14.74 8.26 -28.64
C GLY A 11 -15.64 7.16 -28.11
N PHE A 12 -15.56 6.87 -26.81
CA PHE A 12 -16.64 6.18 -26.13
C PHE A 12 -17.78 7.20 -25.96
N CYS A 13 -18.93 6.89 -26.54
CA CYS A 13 -20.17 7.61 -26.29
C CYS A 13 -20.44 7.60 -24.78
N THR A 14 -20.43 8.76 -24.13
CA THR A 14 -21.07 8.91 -22.82
C THR A 14 -21.95 10.15 -22.85
N SER A 15 -23.25 9.92 -22.94
CA SER A 15 -24.30 10.90 -22.67
C SER A 15 -24.48 11.14 -21.15
N ASN A 16 -23.47 10.81 -20.33
CA ASN A 16 -23.47 11.01 -18.88
C ASN A 16 -22.35 11.99 -18.52
N SER A 17 -22.68 13.05 -17.80
CA SER A 17 -21.77 14.07 -17.26
C SER A 17 -20.89 13.56 -16.11
N ASP A 18 -20.73 12.24 -15.95
CA ASP A 18 -20.03 11.64 -14.81
C ASP A 18 -18.51 11.75 -15.02
N LYS A 19 -17.83 12.48 -14.14
CA LYS A 19 -16.36 12.58 -14.19
C LYS A 19 -15.72 11.31 -13.65
N ILE A 20 -14.80 10.75 -14.43
CA ILE A 20 -14.03 9.57 -14.04
C ILE A 20 -12.74 10.00 -13.37
N VAL A 21 -12.42 9.42 -12.22
CA VAL A 21 -11.17 9.66 -11.47
C VAL A 21 -10.44 8.35 -11.25
N ALA A 22 -9.15 8.32 -11.56
CA ALA A 22 -8.26 7.24 -11.18
C ALA A 22 -7.58 7.59 -9.86
N SER A 23 -7.76 6.75 -8.85
CA SER A 23 -7.19 6.89 -7.50
C SER A 23 -6.26 5.71 -7.22
N VAL A 24 -5.11 5.98 -6.59
CA VAL A 24 -4.06 4.97 -6.36
C VAL A 24 -3.91 4.69 -4.87
N LEU A 25 -4.17 3.45 -4.50
CA LEU A 25 -3.84 2.91 -3.19
C LEU A 25 -2.39 2.43 -3.22
N PHE A 26 -1.48 3.29 -2.78
CA PHE A 26 -0.06 2.99 -2.70
C PHE A 26 0.27 2.38 -1.34
N GLU A 27 0.66 1.11 -1.33
CA GLU A 27 0.91 0.32 -0.12
C GLU A 27 2.38 -0.09 0.03
N ARG A 28 2.86 -0.06 1.27
CA ARG A 28 4.10 -0.71 1.71
C ARG A 28 3.73 -2.01 2.41
N LEU A 29 4.23 -3.13 1.89
CA LEU A 29 3.97 -4.47 2.44
C LEU A 29 4.67 -4.70 3.79
N PRO A 30 4.15 -5.58 4.66
CA PRO A 30 4.85 -5.91 5.90
C PRO A 30 6.23 -6.50 5.58
N VAL A 31 7.25 -5.96 6.26
CA VAL A 31 8.66 -6.38 6.14
C VAL A 31 8.95 -7.54 7.08
N VAL A 32 8.26 -7.59 8.21
CA VAL A 32 8.39 -8.63 9.24
C VAL A 32 7.06 -9.36 9.38
N ILE A 33 7.12 -10.65 9.73
CA ILE A 33 5.92 -11.46 9.97
C ILE A 33 5.17 -10.91 11.21
N PRO A 34 3.84 -10.70 11.11
CA PRO A 34 3.00 -10.30 12.23
C PRO A 34 3.18 -11.18 13.46
N LYS A 35 2.93 -10.62 14.65
CA LYS A 35 2.91 -11.41 15.88
C LYS A 35 1.77 -12.43 15.81
N ILE A 36 2.12 -13.68 16.06
CA ILE A 36 1.18 -14.80 16.16
C ILE A 36 0.42 -14.67 17.48
N ASP A 37 -0.86 -15.06 17.48
CA ASP A 37 -1.67 -15.12 18.70
C ASP A 37 -1.01 -16.07 19.74
N PRO A 38 -0.97 -15.70 21.04
CA PRO A 38 -0.37 -16.53 22.08
C PRO A 38 -0.90 -17.97 22.14
N VAL A 39 -2.18 -18.19 21.84
CA VAL A 39 -2.79 -19.53 21.83
C VAL A 39 -2.26 -20.35 20.66
N VAL A 40 -2.15 -19.75 19.49
CA VAL A 40 -1.59 -20.41 18.30
C VAL A 40 -0.12 -20.73 18.53
N TYR A 41 0.64 -19.81 19.13
CA TYR A 41 2.03 -20.04 19.51
C TYR A 41 2.16 -21.20 20.52
N ALA A 42 1.34 -21.21 21.58
CA ALA A 42 1.35 -22.28 22.58
C ALA A 42 1.03 -23.65 21.96
N PHE A 43 0.08 -23.71 21.03
CA PHE A 43 -0.25 -24.93 20.30
C PHE A 43 0.90 -25.39 19.38
N GLN A 44 1.59 -24.47 18.72
CA GLN A 44 2.76 -24.79 17.89
C GLN A 44 3.90 -25.36 18.73
N GLU A 45 4.21 -24.75 19.87
CA GLU A 45 5.21 -25.25 20.83
C GLU A 45 4.82 -26.62 21.37
N PHE A 46 3.56 -26.81 21.76
CA PHE A 46 3.05 -28.11 22.20
C PHE A 46 3.20 -29.16 21.09
N SER A 47 2.75 -28.86 19.88
CA SER A 47 2.81 -29.78 18.73
C SER A 47 4.25 -30.11 18.35
N PHE A 48 5.17 -29.14 18.44
CA PHE A 48 6.59 -29.36 18.24
C PHE A 48 7.14 -30.35 19.26
N ARG A 49 6.89 -30.11 20.57
CA ARG A 49 7.35 -30.99 21.66
C ARG A 49 6.74 -32.38 21.58
N TRP A 50 5.44 -32.47 21.31
CA TRP A 50 4.75 -33.74 21.08
C TRP A 50 5.38 -34.50 19.92
N GLY A 51 5.62 -33.81 18.79
CA GLY A 51 6.29 -34.37 17.64
C GLY A 51 7.68 -34.93 17.98
N GLN A 52 8.48 -34.25 18.81
CA GLN A 52 9.81 -34.73 19.21
C GLN A 52 9.76 -36.06 19.98
N GLN A 53 8.67 -36.39 20.68
CA GLN A 53 8.53 -37.66 21.41
C GLN A 53 8.40 -38.86 20.47
N PHE A 54 7.70 -38.68 19.35
CA PHE A 54 7.36 -39.76 18.42
C PHE A 54 8.18 -39.73 17.12
N ARG A 55 8.96 -38.68 16.89
CA ARG A 55 9.84 -38.57 15.72
C ARG A 55 10.96 -39.59 15.81
N ARG A 56 11.38 -40.07 14.63
CA ARG A 56 12.59 -40.88 14.50
C ARG A 56 13.79 -40.09 15.02
N GLN A 57 14.47 -40.64 16.01
CA GLN A 57 15.76 -40.11 16.47
C GLN A 57 16.83 -40.44 15.41
N TYR A 58 17.51 -39.41 14.91
CA TYR A 58 18.65 -39.58 14.02
C TYR A 58 19.91 -39.84 14.85
N PRO A 59 20.84 -40.70 14.39
CA PRO A 59 22.10 -40.93 15.08
C PRO A 59 22.90 -39.63 15.26
N ASP A 60 23.44 -39.43 16.45
CA ASP A 60 24.26 -38.27 16.80
C ASP A 60 25.47 -38.07 15.86
N GLU A 61 26.06 -39.17 15.38
CA GLU A 61 27.17 -39.15 14.42
C GLU A 61 26.80 -38.43 13.12
N PHE A 62 25.54 -38.55 12.69
CA PHE A 62 25.05 -37.87 11.48
C PHE A 62 24.87 -36.37 11.72
N LEU A 63 24.32 -35.99 12.88
CA LEU A 63 24.04 -34.59 13.23
C LEU A 63 25.31 -33.81 13.58
N LYS A 64 26.22 -34.40 14.36
CA LYS A 64 27.44 -33.74 14.88
C LYS A 64 28.58 -33.68 13.86
N LYS A 65 28.40 -34.25 12.67
CA LYS A 65 29.43 -34.22 11.61
C LYS A 65 29.79 -32.79 11.18
N SER A 66 28.87 -31.83 11.34
CA SER A 66 29.12 -30.41 11.06
C SER A 66 29.93 -29.71 12.14
N ASP A 67 29.90 -30.17 13.40
CA ASP A 67 30.57 -29.51 14.51
C ASP A 67 32.11 -29.62 14.42
N ALA A 68 32.60 -30.57 13.63
CA ALA A 68 34.02 -30.69 13.27
C ALA A 68 34.50 -29.55 12.33
N ARG A 69 33.59 -28.83 11.66
CA ARG A 69 33.92 -27.62 10.93
C ARG A 69 33.99 -26.49 11.96
N GLY A 70 35.22 -26.01 12.23
CA GLY A 70 35.44 -24.92 13.17
C GLY A 70 34.49 -23.75 12.94
N LYS A 71 34.05 -23.11 14.02
CA LYS A 71 33.26 -21.87 13.95
C LYS A 71 34.12 -20.83 13.24
N GLY A 72 33.58 -20.18 12.20
CA GLY A 72 34.33 -19.19 11.40
C GLY A 72 34.88 -18.04 12.25
N ASP A 73 35.78 -17.26 11.67
CA ASP A 73 36.55 -16.21 12.37
C ASP A 73 35.68 -15.12 13.03
N TYR A 74 34.42 -15.00 12.63
CA TYR A 74 33.44 -14.09 13.22
C TYR A 74 32.72 -14.74 14.40
N GLN A 75 33.15 -14.41 15.61
CA GLN A 75 32.54 -14.85 16.88
C GLN A 75 31.43 -13.91 17.35
N ILE A 76 30.65 -13.35 16.42
CA ILE A 76 29.49 -12.52 16.76
C ILE A 76 28.25 -13.40 16.62
N ASP A 77 27.58 -13.66 17.74
CA ASP A 77 26.29 -14.33 17.72
C ASP A 77 25.28 -13.46 16.97
N TYR A 78 24.56 -14.08 16.02
CA TYR A 78 23.52 -13.37 15.29
C TYR A 78 22.39 -13.01 16.24
N VAL A 79 22.28 -11.72 16.55
CA VAL A 79 21.14 -11.14 17.28
C VAL A 79 20.32 -10.32 16.29
N PRO A 80 19.08 -10.75 15.99
CA PRO A 80 18.22 -9.98 15.09
C PRO A 80 17.88 -8.61 15.71
N ALA A 81 17.77 -7.59 14.86
CA ALA A 81 17.36 -6.27 15.28
C ALA A 81 15.95 -6.30 15.92
N PRO A 82 15.67 -5.42 16.90
CA PRO A 82 14.36 -5.36 17.52
C PRO A 82 13.28 -5.00 16.49
N ARG A 83 12.09 -5.58 16.67
CA ARG A 83 10.93 -5.32 15.78
C ARG A 83 10.37 -3.90 15.92
N VAL A 84 10.56 -3.28 17.08
CA VAL A 84 10.10 -1.92 17.38
C VAL A 84 11.23 -0.96 17.06
N THR A 85 11.01 -0.11 16.07
CA THR A 85 11.97 0.90 15.62
C THR A 85 11.86 2.19 16.45
N GLU A 86 12.78 3.13 16.22
CA GLU A 86 12.68 4.48 16.80
C GLU A 86 11.45 5.24 16.27
N ALA A 87 11.11 5.06 14.99
CA ALA A 87 9.92 5.64 14.37
C ALA A 87 8.61 5.10 14.97
N ASP A 88 8.60 3.86 15.47
CA ASP A 88 7.48 3.31 16.22
C ASP A 88 7.33 3.98 17.58
N LYS A 89 8.44 4.26 18.26
CA LYS A 89 8.43 4.91 19.58
C LYS A 89 7.98 6.37 19.51
N SER A 90 8.40 7.09 18.47
CA SER A 90 8.00 8.48 18.23
C SER A 90 6.68 8.62 17.47
N ASN A 91 6.10 7.51 17.02
CA ASN A 91 4.93 7.47 16.14
C ASN A 91 5.09 8.36 14.89
N ASP A 92 6.27 8.29 14.25
CA ASP A 92 6.55 9.10 13.07
C ASP A 92 5.78 8.59 11.85
N LYS A 93 4.67 9.27 11.58
CA LYS A 93 3.74 9.03 10.48
C LYS A 93 4.31 9.37 9.10
N ARG A 94 5.46 10.04 9.00
CA ARG A 94 6.13 10.30 7.71
C ARG A 94 7.14 9.23 7.34
N SER A 95 7.59 8.46 8.33
CA SER A 95 8.57 7.40 8.12
C SER A 95 7.95 6.09 7.64
N LEU A 96 8.60 5.45 6.67
CA LEU A 96 8.27 4.09 6.22
C LEU A 96 8.78 3.00 7.16
N GLN A 97 9.69 3.35 8.08
CA GLN A 97 10.29 2.42 9.04
C GLN A 97 9.40 2.19 10.26
N ARG A 98 8.20 2.76 10.29
CA ARG A 98 7.15 2.49 11.29
C ARG A 98 6.34 1.25 10.92
N ALA A 99 5.85 0.50 11.90
CA ALA A 99 4.94 -0.64 11.80
C ALA A 99 5.40 -1.68 10.77
N LEU A 100 6.61 -2.22 10.95
CA LEU A 100 7.23 -3.17 10.01
C LEU A 100 6.43 -4.46 9.81
N ASP A 101 5.55 -4.79 10.75
CA ASP A 101 4.70 -5.98 10.74
C ASP A 101 3.33 -5.74 10.10
N ARG A 102 2.95 -4.49 9.81
CA ARG A 102 1.65 -4.12 9.23
C ARG A 102 1.83 -3.51 7.85
N ARG A 103 0.77 -3.45 7.05
CA ARG A 103 0.75 -2.67 5.80
C ARG A 103 0.63 -1.17 6.12
N LEU A 104 1.34 -0.34 5.35
CA LEU A 104 1.13 1.11 5.37
C LEU A 104 0.56 1.59 4.04
N TYR A 105 -0.30 2.60 4.11
CA TYR A 105 -0.93 3.26 2.96
C TYR A 105 -0.53 4.72 2.94
N LEU A 106 -0.22 5.23 1.74
CA LEU A 106 0.09 6.65 1.55
C LEU A 106 -1.21 7.47 1.43
N LEU A 107 -1.33 8.49 2.28
CA LEU A 107 -2.34 9.53 2.18
C LEU A 107 -1.69 10.89 1.94
N LEU A 108 -2.37 11.71 1.15
CA LEU A 108 -1.95 13.07 0.85
C LEU A 108 -2.98 14.06 1.38
N CYS A 109 -2.49 15.18 1.90
CA CYS A 109 -3.30 16.34 2.24
C CYS A 109 -3.14 17.35 1.10
N SER A 110 -4.22 17.55 0.34
CA SER A 110 -4.25 18.55 -0.73
C SER A 110 -5.70 18.98 -0.97
N LYS A 111 -5.89 19.99 -1.82
CA LYS A 111 -7.21 20.38 -2.31
C LYS A 111 -7.70 19.33 -3.32
N ALA A 112 -8.23 18.23 -2.80
CA ALA A 112 -8.76 17.13 -3.59
C ALA A 112 -9.94 17.57 -4.48
N TYR A 113 -10.14 16.84 -5.58
CA TYR A 113 -11.27 17.10 -6.47
C TYR A 113 -12.58 16.69 -5.77
N GLY A 114 -13.48 17.65 -5.57
CA GLY A 114 -14.74 17.44 -4.81
C GLY A 114 -14.66 17.80 -3.32
N ALA A 115 -13.57 18.42 -2.84
CA ALA A 115 -13.53 18.92 -1.47
C ALA A 115 -14.56 20.05 -1.25
N PRO A 116 -15.43 19.96 -0.23
CA PRO A 116 -16.66 20.76 -0.12
C PRO A 116 -16.48 22.27 0.12
N ASN A 117 -15.26 22.83 0.09
CA ASN A 117 -15.00 24.28 0.23
C ASN A 117 -13.53 24.68 -0.09
N GLY A 118 -12.81 23.89 -0.91
CA GLY A 118 -11.39 24.16 -1.20
C GLY A 118 -10.45 24.06 0.01
N LYS A 119 -10.92 23.45 1.11
CA LYS A 119 -10.10 23.08 2.27
C LYS A 119 -9.27 21.84 1.93
N PRO A 120 -8.05 21.72 2.47
CA PRO A 120 -7.24 20.53 2.27
C PRO A 120 -7.91 19.33 2.95
N VAL A 121 -8.11 18.26 2.21
CA VAL A 121 -8.73 17.01 2.68
C VAL A 121 -7.76 15.86 2.44
N TRP A 122 -7.74 14.89 3.35
CA TRP A 122 -6.97 13.67 3.17
C TRP A 122 -7.58 12.84 2.04
N HIS A 123 -6.76 12.45 1.08
CA HIS A 123 -7.17 11.64 -0.07
C HIS A 123 -5.98 10.80 -0.55
N PHE A 124 -6.28 9.81 -1.37
CA PHE A 124 -5.26 9.04 -2.07
C PHE A 124 -4.74 9.83 -3.28
N PRO A 125 -3.51 9.56 -3.76
CA PRO A 125 -3.04 10.08 -5.04
C PRO A 125 -4.08 9.82 -6.14
N GLU A 126 -4.67 10.88 -6.69
CA GLU A 126 -5.76 10.77 -7.66
C GLU A 126 -5.62 11.77 -8.80
N LYS A 127 -6.17 11.41 -9.96
CA LYS A 127 -6.18 12.23 -11.16
C LYS A 127 -7.50 12.05 -11.92
N VAL A 128 -8.07 13.16 -12.38
CA VAL A 128 -9.23 13.14 -13.27
C VAL A 128 -8.79 12.59 -14.61
N TYR A 129 -9.56 11.65 -15.15
CA TYR A 129 -9.31 11.08 -16.47
C TYR A 129 -9.72 12.08 -17.55
N GLU A 130 -8.78 12.47 -18.40
CA GLU A 130 -9.02 13.44 -19.48
C GLU A 130 -8.76 12.82 -20.85
N SER A 131 -7.50 12.46 -21.14
CA SER A 131 -7.06 12.08 -22.48
C SER A 131 -6.03 10.95 -22.52
N GLU A 132 -5.76 10.31 -21.38
CA GLU A 132 -4.82 9.20 -21.29
C GLU A 132 -5.30 7.95 -22.03
N GLU A 133 -4.37 7.15 -22.56
CA GLU A 133 -4.71 5.94 -23.32
C GLU A 133 -5.44 4.88 -22.49
N THR A 134 -5.12 4.76 -21.20
CA THR A 134 -5.74 3.79 -20.29
C THR A 134 -5.90 4.38 -18.89
N LEU A 135 -6.91 3.91 -18.14
CA LEU A 135 -7.10 4.31 -16.74
C LEU A 135 -5.89 3.95 -15.85
N ARG A 136 -5.19 2.85 -16.16
CA ARG A 136 -3.94 2.49 -15.50
C ARG A 136 -2.85 3.55 -15.72
N LYS A 137 -2.65 4.02 -16.97
CA LYS A 137 -1.68 5.09 -17.25
C LYS A 137 -2.06 6.40 -16.57
N CYS A 138 -3.35 6.69 -16.45
CA CYS A 138 -3.84 7.83 -15.67
C CYS A 138 -3.46 7.71 -14.18
N ALA A 139 -3.66 6.53 -13.59
CA ALA A 139 -3.23 6.21 -12.23
C ALA A 139 -1.69 6.27 -12.04
N GLU A 140 -0.93 5.72 -12.98
CA GLU A 140 0.55 5.82 -12.99
C GLU A 140 1.00 7.28 -13.04
N SER A 141 0.40 8.10 -13.91
CA SER A 141 0.66 9.53 -13.99
C SER A 141 0.28 10.28 -12.70
N ALA A 142 -0.81 9.88 -12.03
CA ALA A 142 -1.22 10.42 -10.74
C ALA A 142 -0.18 10.16 -9.65
N LEU A 143 0.36 8.94 -9.60
CA LEU A 143 1.39 8.59 -8.63
C LEU A 143 2.74 9.25 -8.99
N GLN A 144 3.06 9.33 -10.28
CA GLN A 144 4.29 9.97 -10.77
C GLN A 144 4.31 11.47 -10.48
N SER A 145 3.16 12.15 -10.54
CA SER A 145 3.10 13.58 -10.24
C SER A 145 3.42 13.91 -8.78
N VAL A 146 3.20 12.94 -7.88
CA VAL A 146 3.42 13.02 -6.44
C VAL A 146 4.83 12.56 -6.05
N LEU A 147 5.29 11.43 -6.60
CA LEU A 147 6.59 10.84 -6.25
C LEU A 147 7.75 11.33 -7.14
N GLY A 148 7.46 11.93 -8.29
CA GLY A 148 8.42 12.28 -9.34
C GLY A 148 8.91 11.08 -10.16
N ASP A 149 9.29 10.00 -9.48
CA ASP A 149 9.80 8.77 -10.09
C ASP A 149 8.99 7.53 -9.67
N LEU A 150 8.74 6.65 -10.63
CA LEU A 150 7.99 5.40 -10.46
C LEU A 150 8.90 4.15 -10.38
N SER A 151 10.23 4.30 -10.46
CA SER A 151 11.19 3.17 -10.53
C SER A 151 11.07 2.13 -9.41
N HIS A 152 10.57 2.53 -8.23
CA HIS A 152 10.41 1.66 -7.06
C HIS A 152 8.97 1.28 -6.76
N THR A 153 8.06 1.50 -7.71
CA THR A 153 6.63 1.23 -7.59
C THR A 153 6.22 0.11 -8.52
N TYR A 154 5.23 -0.70 -8.09
CA TYR A 154 4.69 -1.78 -8.89
C TYR A 154 3.17 -1.77 -8.87
N PHE A 155 2.57 -1.55 -10.04
CA PHE A 155 1.12 -1.63 -10.23
C PHE A 155 0.71 -3.08 -10.48
N VAL A 156 -0.16 -3.60 -9.61
CA VAL A 156 -0.50 -5.03 -9.52
C VAL A 156 -1.28 -5.52 -10.75
N GLY A 157 -2.05 -4.65 -11.41
CA GLY A 157 -2.86 -5.05 -12.56
C GLY A 157 -3.39 -3.88 -13.39
N ASN A 158 -3.93 -4.20 -14.56
CA ASN A 158 -4.56 -3.23 -15.47
C ASN A 158 -6.00 -2.90 -15.09
N ALA A 159 -6.67 -3.79 -14.36
CA ALA A 159 -8.02 -3.58 -13.89
C ALA A 159 -8.02 -2.82 -12.55
N PRO A 160 -9.00 -1.93 -12.32
CA PRO A 160 -9.20 -1.33 -11.01
C PRO A 160 -9.61 -2.40 -9.98
N MET A 161 -9.18 -2.23 -8.73
CA MET A 161 -9.57 -3.08 -7.61
C MET A 161 -11.04 -2.91 -7.23
N GLY A 162 -11.56 -1.69 -7.39
CA GLY A 162 -12.89 -1.32 -6.97
C GLY A 162 -13.25 0.05 -7.52
N HIS A 163 -14.53 0.40 -7.42
CA HIS A 163 -15.03 1.71 -7.80
C HIS A 163 -16.00 2.24 -6.75
N MET A 164 -16.06 3.55 -6.62
CA MET A 164 -16.99 4.26 -5.76
C MET A 164 -17.62 5.39 -6.55
N VAL A 165 -18.93 5.53 -6.43
CA VAL A 165 -19.68 6.64 -6.99
C VAL A 165 -19.92 7.64 -5.89
N ILE A 166 -19.31 8.82 -6.01
CA ILE A 166 -19.52 9.93 -5.10
C ILE A 166 -20.59 10.80 -5.73
N GLN A 167 -21.76 10.82 -5.09
CA GLN A 167 -22.84 11.70 -5.49
C GLN A 167 -22.59 13.11 -4.94
N PRO A 168 -22.93 14.17 -5.70
CA PRO A 168 -22.88 15.54 -5.21
C PRO A 168 -23.80 15.67 -4.00
N THR A 169 -23.31 16.23 -2.89
CA THR A 169 -24.18 16.57 -1.76
C THR A 169 -25.17 17.66 -2.21
N GLU A 170 -26.43 17.58 -1.76
CA GLU A 170 -27.56 18.43 -2.21
C GLU A 170 -27.29 19.95 -2.16
N ASN A 171 -26.29 20.40 -1.38
CA ASN A 171 -25.90 21.81 -1.23
C ASN A 171 -24.87 22.31 -2.26
N ALA A 172 -24.40 21.45 -3.17
CA ALA A 172 -23.42 21.80 -4.20
C ALA A 172 -23.96 21.44 -5.59
N HIS A 173 -24.95 22.22 -6.05
CA HIS A 173 -25.62 22.06 -7.35
C HIS A 173 -24.69 22.09 -8.59
N ASP A 174 -23.39 22.38 -8.42
CA ASP A 174 -22.38 22.43 -9.49
C ASP A 174 -21.40 21.24 -9.52
N LEU A 175 -21.44 20.34 -8.53
CA LEU A 175 -20.55 19.18 -8.54
C LEU A 175 -21.16 18.08 -9.42
N GLN A 176 -20.43 17.64 -10.44
CA GLN A 176 -20.83 16.51 -11.27
C GLN A 176 -20.61 15.18 -10.52
N PRO A 177 -21.48 14.18 -10.73
CA PRO A 177 -21.28 12.85 -10.16
C PRO A 177 -19.91 12.31 -10.54
N LEU A 178 -19.19 11.78 -9.55
CA LEU A 178 -17.81 11.35 -9.71
C LEU A 178 -17.68 9.84 -9.53
N LYS A 179 -17.09 9.17 -10.53
CA LYS A 179 -16.76 7.74 -10.46
C LYS A 179 -15.28 7.58 -10.19
N ARG A 180 -14.93 7.23 -8.95
CA ARG A 180 -13.56 7.00 -8.51
C ARG A 180 -13.23 5.51 -8.66
N PHE A 181 -12.21 5.20 -9.46
CA PHE A 181 -11.67 3.86 -9.63
C PHE A 181 -10.37 3.73 -8.86
N PHE A 182 -10.25 2.68 -8.04
CA PHE A 182 -9.08 2.45 -7.20
C PHE A 182 -8.11 1.47 -7.86
N PHE A 183 -6.84 1.84 -7.95
CA PHE A 183 -5.75 1.01 -8.45
C PHE A 183 -4.79 0.64 -7.32
N LYS A 184 -4.27 -0.58 -7.36
CA LYS A 184 -3.28 -1.05 -6.39
C LYS A 184 -1.86 -0.78 -6.87
N SER A 185 -1.05 -0.15 -6.04
CA SER A 185 0.39 -0.01 -6.26
C SER A 185 1.18 -0.39 -5.02
N GLN A 186 2.30 -1.06 -5.21
CA GLN A 186 3.16 -1.59 -4.13
C GLN A 186 4.53 -0.95 -4.16
N LEU A 187 5.07 -0.70 -2.97
CA LEU A 187 6.44 -0.23 -2.76
C LEU A 187 7.41 -1.42 -2.68
N ILE A 188 8.48 -1.40 -3.49
CA ILE A 188 9.44 -2.52 -3.56
C ILE A 188 10.71 -2.29 -2.72
N ALA A 189 11.38 -1.14 -2.81
CA ALA A 189 12.78 -1.06 -2.34
C ALA A 189 13.19 0.24 -1.61
N THR A 190 12.43 1.32 -1.70
CA THR A 190 12.94 2.63 -1.28
C THR A 190 12.32 3.11 0.03
N ASN A 191 13.18 3.49 0.98
CA ASN A 191 12.79 3.98 2.30
C ASN A 191 12.60 5.50 2.35
N LYS A 192 13.01 6.23 1.31
CA LYS A 192 12.96 7.70 1.27
C LYS A 192 12.32 8.18 -0.03
N PHE A 193 11.14 8.78 0.09
CA PHE A 193 10.51 9.51 -1.01
C PHE A 193 10.62 11.00 -0.76
N LYS A 194 11.00 11.75 -1.80
CA LYS A 194 10.74 13.19 -1.85
C LYS A 194 9.37 13.33 -2.48
N ILE A 195 8.36 13.53 -1.65
CA ILE A 195 7.01 13.74 -2.13
C ILE A 195 6.92 15.22 -2.50
N GLU A 196 6.71 15.47 -3.79
CA GLU A 196 6.59 16.82 -4.35
C GLU A 196 5.09 17.11 -4.58
N LYS A 197 4.69 18.39 -4.47
CA LYS A 197 3.32 18.88 -4.76
C LYS A 197 2.18 18.43 -3.83
N CYS A 198 2.44 18.29 -2.53
CA CYS A 198 1.38 18.17 -1.52
C CYS A 198 1.70 19.03 -0.28
N ASP A 199 0.66 19.49 0.41
CA ASP A 199 0.81 20.29 1.63
C ASP A 199 1.36 19.42 2.76
N ASP A 200 0.84 18.19 2.89
CA ASP A 200 1.30 17.20 3.84
C ASP A 200 1.08 15.77 3.32
N PHE A 201 1.83 14.81 3.86
CA PHE A 201 1.66 13.39 3.55
C PHE A 201 1.85 12.54 4.80
N VAL A 202 1.15 11.41 4.84
CA VAL A 202 1.18 10.49 5.98
C VAL A 202 1.11 9.05 5.50
N TRP A 203 1.85 8.17 6.17
CA TRP A 203 1.76 6.73 6.07
C TRP A 203 0.91 6.16 7.21
N VAL A 204 -0.27 5.65 6.87
CA VAL A 204 -1.24 5.12 7.82
C VAL A 204 -1.31 3.60 7.78
N THR A 205 -1.57 3.00 8.93
CA THR A 205 -2.01 1.62 9.02
C THR A 205 -3.48 1.49 8.60
N LYS A 206 -3.97 0.25 8.42
CA LYS A 206 -5.38 0.00 8.11
C LYS A 206 -6.33 0.61 9.16
N ASP A 207 -6.01 0.46 10.45
CA ASP A 207 -6.86 0.95 11.54
C ASP A 207 -6.97 2.48 11.49
N GLU A 208 -5.83 3.17 11.37
CA GLU A 208 -5.77 4.63 11.23
C GLU A 208 -6.47 5.10 9.95
N LEU A 209 -6.36 4.36 8.84
CA LEU A 209 -7.02 4.70 7.59
C LEU A 209 -8.54 4.79 7.74
N LEU A 210 -9.14 3.92 8.54
CA LEU A 210 -10.59 3.92 8.81
C LEU A 210 -11.01 5.15 9.63
N GLU A 211 -10.13 5.67 10.49
CA GLU A 211 -10.37 6.91 11.25
C GLU A 211 -10.40 8.15 10.32
N TYR A 212 -9.57 8.17 9.27
CA TYR A 212 -9.55 9.27 8.30
C TYR A 212 -10.77 9.29 7.38
N PHE A 213 -11.37 8.12 7.10
CA PHE A 213 -12.49 7.97 6.16
C PHE A 213 -13.67 7.22 6.78
N PRO A 214 -14.38 7.82 7.77
CA PRO A 214 -15.45 7.13 8.49
C PRO A 214 -16.64 6.76 7.57
N GLU A 215 -17.01 7.64 6.65
CA GLU A 215 -18.14 7.40 5.73
C GLU A 215 -17.86 6.29 4.71
N GLN A 216 -16.60 6.11 4.33
CA GLN A 216 -16.16 5.13 3.35
C GLN A 216 -15.51 3.89 3.99
N ALA A 217 -15.51 3.80 5.32
CA ALA A 217 -14.80 2.79 6.09
C ALA A 217 -15.20 1.36 5.69
N ASP A 218 -16.49 1.08 5.57
CA ASP A 218 -17.01 -0.25 5.21
C ASP A 218 -16.54 -0.70 3.82
N PHE A 219 -16.47 0.22 2.87
CA PHE A 219 -16.01 -0.08 1.51
C PHE A 219 -14.50 -0.30 1.48
N LEU A 220 -13.73 0.56 2.15
CA LEU A 220 -12.28 0.44 2.25
C LEU A 220 -11.88 -0.85 2.98
N ASN A 221 -12.62 -1.24 4.03
CA ASN A 221 -12.35 -2.48 4.77
C ASN A 221 -12.53 -3.74 3.91
N LYS A 222 -13.47 -3.72 2.95
CA LYS A 222 -13.65 -4.81 1.97
C LYS A 222 -12.54 -4.84 0.92
N MET A 223 -12.03 -3.68 0.50
CA MET A 223 -10.95 -3.60 -0.50
C MET A 223 -9.57 -3.93 0.08
N ILE A 224 -9.34 -3.64 1.37
CA ILE A 224 -8.03 -3.67 1.99
C ILE A 224 -7.90 -4.86 2.95
N ILE A 225 -6.95 -5.72 2.65
CA ILE A 225 -6.66 -6.93 3.42
C ILE A 225 -5.79 -6.58 4.63
N SER A 226 -6.17 -7.09 5.81
CA SER A 226 -5.39 -7.01 7.06
C SER A 226 -4.12 -7.84 6.99
#